data_AF-A0A1S6ER89-F1
#
_entry.id   AF-A0A1S6ER89-F1
#
_cell.length_a   1.000
_cell.length_b   1.000
_cell.length_c   1.000
_cell.angle_alpha   90.00
_cell.angle_beta   90.00
_cell.angle_gamma   90.00
#
_symmetry.space_group_name_H-M   'P 1'
#
loop_
_entity.id
_entity.type
_entity.pdbx_description
1 polymer ?
#
loop_
_entity_poly.entity_id
_entity_poly.type
_entity_poly.pdbx_seq_one_letter_code
_entity_poly.pdbx_strand_id
1 'polypeptide(L)'
;MSKPSRPFSTGVSILLAGAVTSVILIGAIIGQNAPAVREAPPPPPPPAPAPPAPSFVSGAGFTLTSASIELPDEASQYPEGPGADLVNASCTSCHSASMALTQPRLTEAQWRSTVVKMRETYKAPIAASDSDAIVAYLTRLPTQGPGITQKSSDPSPPTVEIPGATG
;
A
#
# COMPACT_ATOMS: atom_id res chain seq x y z
N MET A 1 -2.74 -39.32 -63.53
CA MET A 1 -3.39 -39.16 -64.85
C MET A 1 -3.41 -37.68 -65.24
N SER A 2 -3.61 -37.43 -66.54
CA SER A 2 -3.29 -36.23 -67.33
C SER A 2 -3.88 -34.86 -66.89
N LYS A 3 -3.32 -33.80 -67.48
CA LYS A 3 -3.42 -32.37 -67.15
C LYS A 3 -4.28 -31.56 -68.15
N PRO A 4 -4.81 -30.40 -67.71
CA PRO A 4 -4.64 -29.08 -68.36
C PRO A 4 -4.03 -28.04 -67.35
N SER A 5 -3.34 -26.92 -67.67
CA SER A 5 -2.90 -26.22 -68.90
C SER A 5 -3.95 -25.35 -69.62
N ARG A 6 -3.87 -24.00 -69.69
CA ARG A 6 -3.01 -23.02 -68.98
C ARG A 6 -3.76 -22.33 -67.82
N PRO A 7 -4.34 -21.10 -67.85
CA PRO A 7 -4.41 -20.01 -68.85
C PRO A 7 -3.44 -18.83 -68.52
N PHE A 8 -3.77 -17.59 -68.92
CA PHE A 8 -3.12 -16.30 -68.55
C PHE A 8 -4.14 -15.16 -68.73
N SER A 9 -4.22 -14.19 -67.80
CA SER A 9 -4.71 -12.83 -68.12
C SER A 9 -3.81 -11.82 -67.42
N THR A 10 -3.26 -10.90 -68.20
CA THR A 10 -2.20 -9.98 -67.79
C THR A 10 -2.80 -8.77 -67.10
N GLY A 11 -2.38 -8.50 -65.86
CA GLY A 11 -2.89 -7.41 -65.02
C GLY A 11 -1.77 -6.63 -64.32
N VAL A 12 -0.77 -6.19 -65.09
CA VAL A 12 0.29 -5.32 -64.58
C VAL A 12 -0.28 -3.93 -64.36
N SER A 13 -0.45 -3.53 -63.09
CA SER A 13 -0.59 -2.11 -62.71
C SER A 13 0.54 -1.74 -61.77
N ILE A 14 1.44 -0.94 -62.31
CA ILE A 14 2.72 -0.54 -61.75
C ILE A 14 2.55 0.66 -60.81
N LEU A 15 3.20 0.59 -59.65
CA LEU A 15 3.68 1.71 -58.82
C LEU A 15 2.74 2.92 -58.59
N LEU A 16 2.16 3.00 -57.39
CA LEU A 16 2.43 4.19 -56.56
C LEU A 16 3.24 3.77 -55.34
N ALA A 17 4.51 4.17 -55.32
CA ALA A 17 5.39 3.96 -54.19
C ALA A 17 5.21 5.08 -53.15
N GLY A 18 5.27 4.70 -51.87
CA GLY A 18 5.83 5.53 -50.78
C GLY A 18 5.12 6.83 -50.41
N ALA A 19 4.08 6.76 -49.57
CA ALA A 19 3.62 7.91 -48.77
C ALA A 19 2.88 7.55 -47.46
N VAL A 20 3.12 6.38 -46.84
CA VAL A 20 2.49 6.01 -45.54
C VAL A 20 3.47 5.52 -44.46
N THR A 21 4.77 5.37 -44.78
CA THR A 21 5.81 4.97 -43.82
C THR A 21 6.33 6.12 -42.94
N SER A 22 5.95 7.37 -43.21
CA SER A 22 6.51 8.56 -42.52
C SER A 22 5.77 9.00 -41.24
N VAL A 23 4.64 8.38 -40.88
CA VAL A 23 3.91 8.75 -39.63
C VAL A 23 4.43 7.99 -38.40
N ILE A 24 5.28 6.98 -38.59
CA ILE A 24 5.80 6.11 -37.50
C ILE A 24 7.12 6.62 -36.89
N LEU A 25 7.74 7.68 -37.43
CA LEU A 25 9.08 8.15 -36.98
C LEU A 25 9.15 9.57 -36.38
N ILE A 26 8.02 10.26 -36.16
CA ILE A 26 8.01 11.64 -35.59
C ILE A 26 7.21 11.73 -34.27
N GLY A 27 6.53 10.67 -33.84
CA GLY A 27 5.76 10.63 -32.58
C GLY A 27 6.55 10.24 -31.32
N ALA A 28 7.86 10.02 -31.39
CA ALA A 28 8.61 9.27 -30.37
C ALA A 28 9.75 10.03 -29.65
N ILE A 29 9.91 11.35 -29.86
CA ILE A 29 11.08 12.11 -29.32
C ILE A 29 10.70 13.42 -28.60
N ILE A 30 9.46 13.54 -28.09
CA ILE A 30 9.08 14.63 -27.16
C ILE A 30 8.22 14.02 -26.05
N GLY A 31 8.82 13.75 -24.88
CA GLY A 31 8.07 13.25 -23.72
C GLY A 31 8.90 12.73 -22.54
N GLN A 32 10.08 12.13 -22.77
CA GLN A 32 10.89 11.48 -21.72
C GLN A 32 11.89 12.42 -21.00
N ASN A 33 11.57 13.70 -20.88
CA ASN A 33 12.35 14.67 -20.11
C ASN A 33 11.41 15.61 -19.35
N ALA A 34 10.58 15.04 -18.48
CA ALA A 34 10.14 15.79 -17.32
C ALA A 34 11.37 15.91 -16.40
N PRO A 35 11.92 17.11 -16.12
CA PRO A 35 12.84 17.23 -15.01
C PRO A 35 12.07 16.77 -13.77
N ALA A 36 12.66 15.86 -13.00
CA ALA A 36 12.10 15.50 -11.71
C ALA A 36 12.09 16.76 -10.84
N VAL A 37 10.94 17.43 -10.81
CA VAL A 37 10.61 18.40 -9.78
C VAL A 37 10.59 17.56 -8.51
N ARG A 38 11.74 17.54 -7.83
CA ARG A 38 11.81 17.16 -6.44
C ARG A 38 10.94 18.16 -5.72
N GLU A 39 9.68 17.80 -5.52
CA GLU A 39 8.82 18.44 -4.56
C GLU A 39 9.63 18.53 -3.28
N ALA A 40 9.85 19.75 -2.79
CA ALA A 40 10.60 19.92 -1.56
C ALA A 40 9.88 19.12 -0.47
N PRO A 41 10.61 18.41 0.41
CA PRO A 41 9.95 17.73 1.52
C PRO A 41 9.07 18.77 2.24
N PRO A 42 7.80 18.45 2.55
CA PRO A 42 6.90 19.39 3.17
C PRO A 42 7.58 19.98 4.41
N PRO A 43 7.39 21.27 4.71
CA PRO A 43 7.98 21.88 5.89
C PRO A 43 7.58 21.04 7.11
N PRO A 44 8.50 20.84 8.09
CA PRO A 44 8.17 20.06 9.27
C PRO A 44 6.88 20.60 9.88
N PRO A 45 5.96 19.72 10.33
CA PRO A 45 4.73 20.18 10.94
C PRO A 45 5.06 21.16 12.08
N PRO A 46 4.23 22.19 12.29
CA PRO A 46 4.46 23.11 13.41
C PRO A 46 4.56 22.30 14.71
N PRO A 47 5.40 22.73 15.67
CA PRO A 47 5.54 22.01 16.94
C PRO A 47 4.15 21.79 17.53
N ALA A 48 3.87 20.55 17.91
CA ALA A 48 2.55 20.17 18.40
C ALA A 48 2.13 21.11 19.55
N PRO A 49 0.86 21.56 19.58
CA PRO A 49 0.39 22.41 20.67
C PRO A 49 0.63 21.69 22.00
N ALA A 50 1.05 22.45 23.01
CA ALA A 50 1.31 21.89 24.34
C ALA A 50 0.10 21.08 24.83
N PRO A 51 0.30 19.89 25.42
CA PRO A 51 -0.79 19.00 25.79
C PRO A 51 -1.76 19.70 26.75
N PRO A 52 -3.08 19.48 26.60
CA PRO A 52 -4.07 20.08 27.49
C PRO A 52 -3.83 19.61 28.93
N ALA A 53 -4.13 20.48 29.91
CA ALA A 53 -4.01 20.14 31.32
C ALA A 53 -4.90 18.92 31.66
N PRO A 54 -4.41 17.97 32.48
CA PRO A 54 -5.15 16.76 32.80
C PRO A 54 -6.46 17.12 33.51
N SER A 55 -7.56 16.67 32.92
CA SER A 55 -8.92 16.86 33.42
C SER A 55 -9.45 15.55 34.01
N PHE A 56 -10.34 15.63 35.00
CA PHE A 56 -10.96 14.45 35.60
C PHE A 56 -12.46 14.65 35.87
N VAL A 57 -13.21 13.55 35.85
CA VAL A 57 -14.65 13.50 36.15
C VAL A 57 -14.91 12.34 37.10
N SER A 58 -15.58 12.62 38.22
CA SER A 58 -15.96 11.62 39.22
C SER A 58 -17.47 11.40 39.26
N GLY A 59 -17.90 10.14 39.34
CA GLY A 59 -19.31 9.76 39.41
C GLY A 59 -19.47 8.27 39.71
N ALA A 60 -20.59 7.91 40.34
CA ALA A 60 -20.96 6.51 40.63
C ALA A 60 -19.83 5.62 41.22
N GLY A 61 -18.94 6.19 42.04
CA GLY A 61 -17.85 5.47 42.71
C GLY A 61 -16.55 5.33 41.90
N PHE A 62 -16.45 5.92 40.70
CA PHE A 62 -15.22 5.92 39.90
C PHE A 62 -14.82 7.35 39.47
N THR A 63 -13.53 7.51 39.16
CA THR A 63 -12.97 8.76 38.60
C THR A 63 -12.27 8.44 37.28
N LEU A 64 -12.69 9.11 36.21
CA LEU A 64 -12.00 9.10 34.93
C LEU A 64 -10.99 10.25 34.91
N THR A 65 -9.70 9.94 34.75
CA THR A 65 -8.63 10.92 34.56
C THR A 65 -8.16 10.89 33.12
N SER A 66 -8.04 12.06 32.51
CA SER A 66 -7.40 12.22 31.20
C SER A 66 -5.90 11.98 31.34
N ALA A 67 -5.44 10.82 30.84
CA ALA A 67 -4.03 10.50 30.69
C ALA A 67 -3.55 10.89 29.28
N SER A 68 -2.36 11.49 29.20
CA SER A 68 -1.66 11.70 27.93
C SER A 68 -0.82 10.45 27.64
N ILE A 69 -1.02 9.84 26.48
CA ILE A 69 -0.26 8.67 26.00
C ILE A 69 0.42 9.07 24.71
N GLU A 70 1.75 8.94 24.66
CA GLU A 70 2.52 9.06 23.42
C GLU A 70 2.37 7.77 22.61
N LEU A 71 2.01 7.88 21.33
CA LEU A 71 1.86 6.74 20.45
C LEU A 71 3.13 6.58 19.59
N PRO A 72 3.62 5.35 19.35
CA PRO A 72 4.73 5.13 18.44
C PRO A 72 4.33 5.47 17.00
N ASP A 73 5.24 6.09 16.24
CA ASP A 73 5.06 6.36 14.81
C ASP A 73 4.68 5.09 14.04
N GLU A 74 3.63 5.20 13.22
CA GLU A 74 3.20 4.12 12.34
C GLU A 74 3.79 4.27 10.93
N ALA A 75 4.13 3.13 10.31
CA ALA A 75 4.65 3.10 8.95
C ALA A 75 3.57 3.51 7.94
N SER A 76 3.65 4.74 7.43
CA SER A 76 2.76 5.26 6.39
C SER A 76 3.00 4.63 5.01
N GLN A 77 4.21 4.13 4.74
CA GLN A 77 4.62 3.55 3.46
C GLN A 77 5.28 2.17 3.65
N TYR A 78 5.22 1.35 2.61
CA TYR A 78 5.88 0.05 2.55
C TYR A 78 7.39 0.19 2.30
N PRO A 79 8.25 -0.68 2.89
CA PRO A 79 9.71 -0.62 2.71
C PRO A 79 10.17 -0.69 1.25
N GLU A 80 11.22 0.05 0.93
CA GLU A 80 11.86 0.07 -0.39
C GLU A 80 12.21 -1.34 -0.92
N GLY A 81 11.99 -1.56 -2.21
CA GLY A 81 12.37 -2.79 -2.91
C GLY A 81 11.51 -3.14 -4.12
N PRO A 82 11.84 -4.22 -4.85
CA PRO A 82 11.12 -4.60 -6.08
C PRO A 82 9.63 -4.87 -5.78
N GLY A 83 8.75 -4.00 -6.29
CA GLY A 83 7.30 -4.06 -6.06
C GLY A 83 6.76 -3.10 -4.99
N ALA A 84 7.61 -2.34 -4.28
CA ALA A 84 7.17 -1.39 -3.26
C ALA A 84 6.24 -0.31 -3.82
N ASP A 85 6.58 0.30 -4.96
CA ASP A 85 5.77 1.33 -5.63
C ASP A 85 4.35 0.83 -5.95
N LEU A 86 4.24 -0.39 -6.47
CA LEU A 86 2.98 -1.04 -6.81
C LEU A 86 2.13 -1.30 -5.56
N VAL A 87 2.75 -1.79 -4.48
CA VAL A 87 2.05 -2.07 -3.22
C VAL A 87 1.64 -0.77 -2.51
N ASN A 88 2.48 0.27 -2.54
CA ASN A 88 2.09 1.61 -2.07
C ASN A 88 0.88 2.12 -2.88
N ALA A 89 0.97 2.15 -4.21
CA ALA A 89 -0.10 2.66 -5.09
C ALA A 89 -1.43 1.91 -4.94
N SER A 90 -1.41 0.58 -4.75
CA SER A 90 -2.63 -0.24 -4.63
C SER A 90 -3.20 -0.33 -3.22
N CYS A 91 -2.39 -0.22 -2.16
CA CYS A 91 -2.82 -0.56 -0.80
C CYS A 91 -2.94 0.66 0.14
N THR A 92 -2.15 1.73 -0.03
CA THR A 92 -2.16 2.86 0.93
C THR A 92 -3.30 3.86 0.69
N SER A 93 -4.18 3.60 -0.27
CA SER A 93 -5.38 4.42 -0.53
C SER A 93 -6.48 4.28 0.52
N CYS A 94 -6.46 3.21 1.33
CA CYS A 94 -7.52 2.89 2.28
C CYS A 94 -7.04 2.73 3.74
N HIS A 95 -5.76 2.41 3.95
CA HIS A 95 -5.14 2.25 5.26
C HIS A 95 -3.63 2.49 5.17
N SER A 96 -2.96 2.76 6.29
CA SER A 96 -1.49 2.84 6.36
C SER A 96 -0.82 1.49 6.07
N ALA A 97 0.46 1.51 5.69
CA ALA A 97 1.24 0.29 5.44
C ALA A 97 1.45 -0.55 6.72
N SER A 98 1.40 0.11 7.89
CA SER A 98 1.46 -0.51 9.23
C SER A 98 0.49 -1.68 9.37
N MET A 99 -0.70 -1.63 8.76
CA MET A 99 -1.71 -2.71 8.83
C MET A 99 -1.19 -4.04 8.24
N ALA A 100 -0.36 -4.01 7.19
CA ALA A 100 0.27 -5.20 6.64
C ALA A 100 1.60 -5.53 7.35
N LEU A 101 2.38 -4.51 7.72
CA LEU A 101 3.69 -4.66 8.37
C LEU A 101 3.61 -5.15 9.83
N THR A 102 2.44 -5.09 10.45
CA THR A 102 2.15 -5.64 11.80
C THR A 102 1.57 -7.05 11.78
N GLN A 103 1.34 -7.64 10.61
CA GLN A 103 0.84 -9.01 10.51
C GLN A 103 1.90 -10.04 10.98
N PRO A 104 1.46 -11.20 11.53
CA PRO A 104 2.37 -12.30 11.82
C PRO A 104 3.02 -12.87 10.54
N ARG A 105 3.94 -13.83 10.70
CA ARG A 105 4.48 -14.62 9.58
C ARG A 105 3.33 -15.26 8.77
N LEU A 106 3.01 -14.72 7.59
CA LEU A 106 2.06 -15.30 6.65
C LEU A 106 2.80 -16.00 5.50
N THR A 107 2.27 -17.15 5.09
CA THR A 107 2.69 -17.87 3.88
C THR A 107 2.22 -17.15 2.62
N GLU A 108 2.83 -17.47 1.47
CA GLU A 108 2.40 -16.93 0.16
C GLU A 108 0.90 -17.16 -0.11
N ALA A 109 0.38 -18.35 0.22
CA ALA A 109 -1.04 -18.68 0.04
C ALA A 109 -1.97 -17.83 0.93
N GLN A 110 -1.54 -17.49 2.16
CA GLN A 110 -2.27 -16.59 3.04
C GLN A 110 -2.22 -15.15 2.50
N TRP A 111 -1.05 -14.67 2.07
CA TRP A 111 -0.95 -13.34 1.42
C TRP A 111 -1.78 -13.24 0.14
N ARG A 112 -1.77 -14.28 -0.70
CA ARG A 112 -2.62 -14.38 -1.90
C ARG A 112 -4.10 -14.30 -1.54
N SER A 113 -4.54 -14.98 -0.48
CA SER A 113 -5.92 -14.90 0.02
C SER A 113 -6.26 -13.49 0.50
N THR A 114 -5.35 -12.80 1.20
CA THR A 114 -5.50 -11.40 1.61
C THR A 114 -5.60 -10.45 0.41
N VAL A 115 -4.71 -10.57 -0.58
CA VAL A 115 -4.70 -9.74 -1.81
C VAL A 115 -5.99 -9.93 -2.62
N VAL A 116 -6.44 -11.17 -2.78
CA VAL A 116 -7.75 -11.49 -3.40
C VAL A 116 -8.88 -10.83 -2.62
N LYS A 117 -8.89 -10.90 -1.28
CA LYS A 117 -9.89 -10.22 -0.44
C LYS A 117 -9.87 -8.70 -0.60
N MET A 118 -8.69 -8.07 -0.65
CA MET A 118 -8.55 -6.63 -0.90
C MET A 118 -9.16 -6.23 -2.24
N ARG A 119 -8.80 -6.95 -3.32
CA ARG A 119 -9.30 -6.69 -4.68
C ARG A 119 -10.81 -6.95 -4.82
N GLU A 120 -11.30 -8.08 -4.33
CA GLU A 120 -12.64 -8.57 -4.65
C GLU A 120 -13.71 -8.17 -3.63
N THR A 121 -13.38 -8.17 -2.34
CA THR A 121 -14.30 -7.76 -1.27
C THR A 121 -14.23 -6.26 -1.03
N TYR A 122 -13.02 -5.73 -0.82
CA TYR A 122 -12.81 -4.31 -0.46
C TYR A 122 -12.59 -3.38 -1.66
N LYS A 123 -12.56 -3.92 -2.88
CA LYS A 123 -12.43 -3.16 -4.14
C LYS A 123 -11.18 -2.29 -4.24
N ALA A 124 -10.08 -2.72 -3.60
CA ALA A 124 -8.77 -2.10 -3.77
C ALA A 124 -8.36 -2.11 -5.26
N PRO A 125 -7.74 -1.02 -5.77
CA PRO A 125 -7.37 -0.88 -7.18
C PRO A 125 -6.14 -1.74 -7.52
N ILE A 126 -6.36 -3.05 -7.65
CA ILE A 126 -5.36 -4.07 -7.95
C ILE A 126 -5.75 -4.74 -9.26
N ALA A 127 -4.91 -4.60 -10.29
CA ALA A 127 -5.10 -5.34 -11.53
C ALA A 127 -4.84 -6.85 -11.31
N ALA A 128 -5.52 -7.70 -12.08
CA ALA A 128 -5.38 -9.15 -11.97
C ALA A 128 -3.94 -9.62 -12.28
N SER A 129 -3.26 -8.97 -13.23
CA SER A 129 -1.86 -9.18 -13.60
C SER A 129 -0.88 -8.92 -12.46
N ASP A 130 -1.21 -7.97 -11.59
CA ASP A 130 -0.28 -7.37 -10.64
C ASP A 130 -0.26 -8.12 -9.31
N SER A 131 -1.26 -9.00 -9.12
CA SER A 131 -1.50 -9.72 -7.88
C SER A 131 -0.36 -10.65 -7.50
N ASP A 132 0.31 -11.29 -8.46
CA ASP A 132 1.48 -12.14 -8.20
C ASP A 132 2.70 -11.33 -7.74
N ALA A 133 2.92 -10.14 -8.32
CA ALA A 133 4.01 -9.25 -7.92
C ALA A 133 3.79 -8.69 -6.50
N ILE A 134 2.55 -8.31 -6.18
CA ILE A 134 2.13 -7.86 -4.84
C ILE A 134 2.34 -8.98 -3.81
N VAL A 135 1.85 -10.20 -4.09
CA VAL A 135 2.01 -11.36 -3.19
C VAL A 135 3.49 -11.71 -2.97
N ALA A 136 4.30 -11.68 -4.03
CA ALA A 136 5.73 -11.94 -3.93
C ALA A 136 6.45 -10.87 -3.09
N TYR A 137 6.05 -9.59 -3.20
CA TYR A 137 6.56 -8.52 -2.34
C TYR A 137 6.18 -8.75 -0.87
N LEU A 138 4.88 -8.96 -0.58
CA LEU A 138 4.39 -9.15 0.79
C LEU A 138 5.03 -10.37 1.48
N THR A 139 5.29 -11.44 0.74
CA THR A 139 5.97 -12.65 1.25
C THR A 139 7.45 -12.41 1.59
N ARG A 140 8.10 -11.39 1.00
CA ARG A 140 9.48 -10.99 1.34
C ARG A 140 9.57 -10.03 2.53
N LEU A 141 8.46 -9.47 3.01
CA LEU A 141 8.49 -8.49 4.08
C LEU A 141 9.12 -9.09 5.36
N PRO A 142 10.01 -8.35 6.04
CA PRO A 142 10.53 -8.77 7.34
C PRO A 142 9.36 -8.77 8.32
N THR A 143 8.98 -9.96 8.76
CA THR A 143 7.94 -10.12 9.77
C THR A 143 8.45 -9.53 11.08
N GLN A 144 7.62 -8.84 11.82
CA GLN A 144 7.95 -8.52 13.20
C GLN A 144 8.15 -9.83 14.00
N GLY A 145 9.06 -9.81 14.97
CA GLY A 145 9.26 -10.91 15.91
C GLY A 145 7.99 -11.17 16.76
N PRO A 146 8.04 -12.09 17.75
CA PRO A 146 6.92 -12.28 18.67
C PRO A 146 6.44 -10.92 19.17
N GLY A 147 5.17 -10.62 18.87
CA GLY A 147 4.68 -9.25 18.75
C GLY A 147 5.04 -8.43 19.98
N ILE A 148 5.75 -7.32 19.73
CA ILE A 148 6.11 -6.27 20.69
C ILE A 148 5.85 -6.65 22.15
N THR A 149 6.89 -7.12 22.85
CA THR A 149 7.01 -6.84 24.28
C THR A 149 7.15 -5.33 24.43
N GLN A 150 6.03 -4.62 24.24
CA GLN A 150 5.77 -3.37 24.92
C GLN A 150 6.03 -3.69 26.38
N LYS A 151 7.16 -3.20 26.90
CA LYS A 151 7.35 -3.18 28.34
C LYS A 151 6.34 -2.18 28.85
N SER A 152 5.15 -2.66 29.15
CA SER A 152 4.09 -1.91 29.81
C SER A 152 4.72 -1.23 31.01
N SER A 153 5.04 0.05 30.83
CA SER A 153 5.46 0.94 31.91
C SER A 153 4.20 1.59 32.46
N ASP A 154 3.19 0.74 32.61
CA ASP A 154 1.97 0.98 33.34
C ASP A 154 2.35 0.85 34.81
N PRO A 155 2.28 1.93 35.62
CA PRO A 155 2.43 1.79 37.05
C PRO A 155 1.31 0.88 37.53
N SER A 156 1.63 -0.20 38.27
CA SER A 156 0.63 -1.13 38.80
C SER A 156 -0.56 -0.36 39.37
N PRO A 157 -1.81 -0.71 39.00
CA PRO A 157 -2.98 -0.01 39.51
C PRO A 157 -2.92 0.00 41.05
N PRO A 158 -3.17 1.14 41.71
CA PRO A 158 -3.13 1.19 43.16
C PRO A 158 -4.11 0.16 43.72
N THR A 159 -3.65 -0.67 44.65
CA THR A 159 -4.50 -1.61 45.36
C THR A 159 -5.57 -0.84 46.11
N VAL A 160 -6.78 -0.77 45.54
CA VAL A 160 -7.95 -0.23 46.22
C VAL A 160 -8.40 -1.28 47.24
N GLU A 161 -7.84 -1.20 48.44
CA GLU A 161 -8.41 -1.89 49.60
C GLU A 161 -9.81 -1.33 49.84
N ILE A 162 -10.84 -2.17 49.70
CA ILE A 162 -12.24 -1.81 49.96
C ILE A 162 -12.47 -1.88 51.48
N PRO A 163 -12.66 -0.77 52.21
CA PRO A 163 -12.89 -0.81 53.64
C PRO A 163 -14.39 -0.95 53.92
N GLY A 164 -14.78 -2.01 54.63
CA GLY A 164 -16.09 -2.07 55.29
C GLY A 164 -17.25 -2.64 54.47
N ALA A 165 -17.20 -3.93 54.14
CA ALA A 165 -18.42 -4.72 53.94
C ALA A 165 -18.95 -5.21 55.30
N THR A 166 -19.70 -4.37 56.00
CA THR A 166 -20.52 -4.76 57.16
C THR A 166 -21.95 -4.26 56.97
N GLY A 167 -22.86 -5.21 56.82
CA GLY A 167 -24.30 -5.03 56.66
C GLY A 167 -24.97 -6.40 56.59
#